data_AF-A0A2S6IF76-F1
#
_entry.id   AF-A0A2S6IF76-F1
#
_cell.length_a   1.000
_cell.length_b   1.000
_cell.length_c   1.000
_cell.angle_alpha   90.00
_cell.angle_beta   90.00
_cell.angle_gamma   90.00
#
_symmetry.space_group_name_H-M   'P 1'
#
loop_
_entity.id
_entity.type
_entity.pdbx_description
1 polymer ?
#
loop_
_entity_poly.entity_id
_entity_poly.type
_entity_poly.pdbx_seq_one_letter_code
_entity_poly.pdbx_strand_id
1 'polypeptide(L)'
;MLATLEIVLGIALLVLVFVDALTTTLAVAAGAGPLTRPLTGLLWRVVLSRHTVDDEETKLRFAGTFLLASTALLWLVLLWAGWALLFLGSGTIIHSNTGKPAQVLDVVYYAGFTTSTLGVGDYVASSPGWRVVTAVASFSGFMLITLAITYLFSVVQAVVGARALAVRIWALGHHPQELVARGWADGQFGSAFVQHLVDLTGEVAAVAEQHLAYPVLHYFHTGKASSSPARAIAVLDEAVLLLSAGVAGEARPDDSATEPVRQVITRYIDTVSVTSAMVATPGPPPTPSMSVLAAVGVPLVDPVVLEEVLRAEEERRTALHRLTLNDGWSWPRSA
;
A
#
# COMPACT_ATOMS: atom_id res chain seq x y z
N MET A 1 41.38 17.06 4.69
CA MET A 1 40.05 17.70 4.53
C MET A 1 39.13 16.84 3.67
N LEU A 2 39.55 16.44 2.45
CA LEU A 2 38.75 15.62 1.55
C LEU A 2 38.43 14.22 2.13
N ALA A 3 39.43 13.51 2.67
CA ALA A 3 39.25 12.22 3.34
C ALA A 3 38.26 12.26 4.53
N THR A 4 38.34 13.30 5.37
CA THR A 4 37.42 13.49 6.50
C THR A 4 35.99 13.73 6.01
N LEU A 5 35.83 14.50 4.93
CA LEU A 5 34.53 14.75 4.32
C LEU A 5 33.90 13.47 3.78
N GLU A 6 34.68 12.63 3.08
CA GLU A 6 34.21 11.34 2.55
C GLU A 6 33.73 10.40 3.67
N ILE A 7 34.47 10.30 4.78
CA ILE A 7 34.06 9.50 5.93
C ILE A 7 32.76 10.04 6.54
N VAL A 8 32.67 11.35 6.79
CA VAL A 8 31.48 11.96 7.39
C VAL A 8 30.26 11.78 6.49
N LEU A 9 30.42 12.00 5.18
CA LEU A 9 29.34 11.80 4.20
C LEU A 9 28.92 10.33 4.12
N GLY A 10 29.89 9.40 4.14
CA GLY A 10 29.64 7.97 4.15
C GLY A 10 28.82 7.54 5.38
N ILE A 11 29.25 7.95 6.58
CA ILE A 11 28.52 7.66 7.83
C ILE A 11 27.11 8.26 7.79
N ALA A 12 26.97 9.53 7.39
CA ALA A 12 25.67 10.18 7.29
C ALA A 12 24.74 9.44 6.32
N LEU A 13 25.26 8.97 5.18
CA LEU A 13 24.49 8.21 4.21
C LEU A 13 24.07 6.83 4.76
N LEU A 14 24.97 6.12 5.45
CA LEU A 14 24.65 4.85 6.09
C LEU A 14 23.54 5.01 7.14
N VAL A 15 23.65 6.01 8.02
CA VAL A 15 22.61 6.32 9.01
C VAL A 15 21.30 6.65 8.33
N LEU A 16 21.31 7.48 7.29
CA LEU A 16 20.12 7.87 6.55
C LEU A 16 19.41 6.66 5.91
N VAL A 17 20.17 5.74 5.31
CA VAL A 17 19.62 4.51 4.71
C VAL A 17 18.98 3.61 5.76
N PHE A 18 19.64 3.41 6.91
CA PHE A 18 19.08 2.59 7.98
C PHE A 18 17.86 3.24 8.63
N VAL A 19 17.87 4.55 8.86
CA VAL A 19 16.70 5.28 9.37
C VAL A 19 15.54 5.15 8.37
N ASP A 20 15.80 5.32 7.08
CA ASP A 20 14.77 5.19 6.04
C ASP A 20 14.21 3.76 5.95
N ALA A 21 15.09 2.76 5.92
CA ALA A 21 14.68 1.36 5.86
C ALA A 21 13.89 0.95 7.11
N LEU A 22 14.38 1.26 8.32
CA LEU A 22 13.68 0.93 9.56
C LEU A 22 12.35 1.68 9.67
N THR A 23 12.28 2.94 9.26
CA THR A 23 11.02 3.69 9.26
C THR A 23 10.03 3.09 8.27
N THR A 24 10.46 2.84 7.03
CA THR A 24 9.59 2.31 5.97
C THR A 24 9.10 0.90 6.25
N THR A 25 9.88 0.09 6.97
CA THR A 25 9.57 -1.34 7.19
C THR A 25 8.97 -1.64 8.57
N LEU A 26 9.35 -0.89 9.62
CA LEU A 26 8.95 -1.17 11.01
C LEU A 26 8.05 -0.10 11.62
N ALA A 27 8.08 1.15 11.14
CA ALA A 27 7.31 2.22 11.75
C ALA A 27 5.85 2.20 11.25
N VAL A 28 5.03 1.38 11.91
CA VAL A 28 3.61 1.15 11.61
C VAL A 28 2.77 2.44 11.50
N ALA A 29 3.20 3.54 12.14
CA ALA A 29 2.44 4.80 12.19
C ALA A 29 3.14 6.01 11.52
N ALA A 30 4.39 5.87 11.06
CA ALA A 30 5.15 7.00 10.54
C ALA A 30 5.07 7.13 9.01
N GLY A 31 4.46 6.18 8.30
CA GLY A 31 4.47 6.14 6.83
C GLY A 31 5.87 5.91 6.25
N ALA A 32 6.04 6.15 4.94
CA ALA A 32 7.34 5.93 4.27
C ALA A 32 8.47 6.80 4.86
N GLY A 33 9.72 6.35 4.79
CA GLY A 33 10.89 7.08 5.30
C GLY A 33 11.25 8.34 4.49
N PRO A 34 12.23 9.14 4.97
CA PRO A 34 12.62 10.42 4.38
C PRO A 34 13.19 10.33 2.95
N LEU A 35 13.78 9.20 2.56
CA LEU A 35 14.26 8.94 1.19
C LEU A 35 13.17 8.27 0.35
N THR A 36 12.43 7.33 0.94
CA THR A 36 11.39 6.60 0.23
C THR A 36 10.25 7.52 -0.21
N ARG A 37 9.75 8.41 0.67
CA ARG A 37 8.66 9.36 0.34
C ARG A 37 8.90 10.18 -0.94
N PRO A 38 10.00 10.96 -1.07
CA PRO A 38 10.23 11.74 -2.27
C PRO A 38 10.50 10.87 -3.50
N LEU A 39 11.16 9.71 -3.34
CA LEU A 39 11.38 8.78 -4.45
C LEU A 39 10.04 8.28 -5.00
N THR A 40 9.14 7.81 -4.14
CA THR A 40 7.84 7.29 -4.55
C THR A 40 7.01 8.37 -5.24
N GLY A 41 7.02 9.61 -4.72
CA GLY A 41 6.36 10.74 -5.36
C GLY A 41 6.97 11.11 -6.73
N LEU A 42 8.30 11.07 -6.87
CA LEU A 42 8.99 11.34 -8.13
C LEU A 42 8.69 10.25 -9.17
N LEU A 43 8.86 8.98 -8.79
CA LEU A 43 8.60 7.85 -9.67
C LEU A 43 7.13 7.83 -10.11
N TRP A 44 6.20 8.17 -9.21
CA TRP A 44 4.80 8.33 -9.57
C TRP A 44 4.56 9.42 -10.61
N ARG A 45 5.15 10.62 -10.42
CA ARG A 45 5.06 11.70 -11.43
C ARG A 45 5.65 11.28 -12.76
N VAL A 46 6.72 10.51 -12.76
CA VAL A 46 7.33 9.98 -13.99
C VAL A 46 6.39 8.99 -14.68
N VAL A 47 5.76 8.09 -13.92
CA VAL A 47 4.74 7.16 -14.44
C VAL A 47 3.56 7.93 -15.05
N LEU A 48 3.06 8.96 -14.36
CA LEU A 48 1.98 9.83 -14.84
C LEU A 48 2.38 10.66 -16.07
N SER A 49 3.60 11.20 -16.12
CA SER A 49 4.07 12.02 -17.25
C SER A 49 4.26 11.23 -18.54
N ARG A 50 4.47 9.91 -18.43
CA ARG A 50 4.59 8.99 -19.55
C ARG A 50 3.27 8.31 -19.90
N HIS A 51 2.17 8.75 -19.28
CA HIS A 51 0.84 8.23 -19.49
C HIS A 51 0.18 8.95 -20.67
N THR A 52 -0.10 8.21 -21.73
CA THR A 52 -0.99 8.62 -22.84
C THR A 52 -2.32 7.90 -22.66
N VAL A 53 -3.42 8.60 -22.94
CA VAL A 53 -4.83 8.25 -22.63
C VAL A 53 -5.28 6.85 -23.11
N ASP A 54 -4.54 6.18 -24.00
CA ASP A 54 -4.96 4.93 -24.65
C ASP A 54 -4.27 3.63 -24.14
N ASP A 55 -3.51 3.66 -23.04
CA ASP A 55 -2.72 2.50 -22.55
C ASP A 55 -3.05 2.09 -21.10
N GLU A 56 -4.33 2.27 -20.72
CA GLU A 56 -4.85 2.29 -19.34
C GLU A 56 -4.64 0.99 -18.54
N GLU A 57 -4.65 -0.19 -19.16
CA GLU A 57 -4.69 -1.44 -18.37
C GLU A 57 -3.32 -2.07 -18.04
N THR A 58 -2.31 -1.90 -18.88
CA THR A 58 -1.08 -2.73 -18.77
C THR A 58 0.05 -2.03 -18.01
N LYS A 59 0.23 -0.72 -18.20
CA LYS A 59 1.38 0.01 -17.61
C LYS A 59 1.19 0.37 -16.13
N LEU A 60 -0.05 0.63 -15.69
CA LEU A 60 -0.37 0.92 -14.29
C LEU A 60 -0.31 -0.33 -13.39
N ARG A 61 -0.57 -1.51 -13.96
CA ARG A 61 -0.59 -2.79 -13.24
C ARG A 61 0.76 -3.16 -12.62
N PHE A 62 1.88 -2.73 -13.22
CA PHE A 62 3.23 -2.99 -12.72
C PHE A 62 3.83 -1.83 -11.92
N ALA A 63 3.17 -0.68 -11.84
CA ALA A 63 3.69 0.51 -11.16
C ALA A 63 4.03 0.22 -9.69
N GLY A 64 3.11 -0.39 -8.94
CA GLY A 64 3.33 -0.76 -7.53
C GLY A 64 4.51 -1.71 -7.34
N THR A 65 4.60 -2.78 -8.13
CA THR A 65 5.71 -3.75 -8.08
C THR A 65 7.05 -3.08 -8.42
N PHE A 66 7.07 -2.22 -9.44
CA PHE A 66 8.27 -1.49 -9.85
C PHE A 66 8.72 -0.50 -8.78
N LEU A 67 7.80 0.25 -8.16
CA LEU A 67 8.09 1.17 -7.05
C LEU A 67 8.67 0.43 -5.85
N LEU A 68 8.08 -0.72 -5.50
CA LEU A 68 8.54 -1.55 -4.40
C LEU A 68 9.97 -2.08 -4.65
N ALA A 69 10.23 -2.62 -5.84
CA ALA A 69 11.56 -3.08 -6.23
C ALA A 69 12.59 -1.93 -6.29
N SER A 70 12.18 -0.77 -6.80
CA SER A 70 13.03 0.42 -6.87
C SER A 70 13.42 0.94 -5.48
N THR A 71 12.52 0.82 -4.50
CA THR A 71 12.80 1.21 -3.10
C THR A 71 13.89 0.33 -2.50
N ALA A 72 13.80 -1.00 -2.67
CA ALA A 72 14.85 -1.91 -2.22
C ALA A 72 16.18 -1.66 -2.94
N LEU A 73 16.15 -1.44 -4.26
CA LEU A 73 17.35 -1.14 -5.04
C LEU A 73 18.01 0.17 -4.59
N LEU A 74 17.21 1.20 -4.29
CA LEU A 74 17.71 2.46 -3.74
C LEU A 74 18.50 2.21 -2.46
N TRP A 75 17.95 1.45 -1.51
CA TRP A 75 18.65 1.13 -0.26
C TRP A 75 19.99 0.44 -0.49
N LEU A 76 20.04 -0.55 -1.39
CA LEU A 76 21.27 -1.26 -1.70
C LEU A 76 22.32 -0.34 -2.36
N VAL A 77 21.91 0.50 -3.30
CA VAL A 77 22.80 1.46 -3.98
C VAL A 77 23.35 2.49 -2.99
N LEU A 78 22.51 3.03 -2.11
CA LEU A 78 22.95 4.02 -1.12
C LEU A 78 23.80 3.40 -0.01
N LEU A 79 23.52 2.17 0.42
CA LEU A 79 24.38 1.42 1.33
C LEU A 79 25.76 1.21 0.70
N TRP A 80 25.79 0.75 -0.56
CA TRP A 80 27.02 0.56 -1.31
C TRP A 80 27.81 1.87 -1.42
N ALA A 81 27.15 2.97 -1.81
CA ALA A 81 27.78 4.29 -1.88
C ALA A 81 28.30 4.78 -0.53
N GLY A 82 27.56 4.56 0.57
CA GLY A 82 27.96 4.96 1.92
C GLY A 82 29.23 4.25 2.37
N TRP A 83 29.31 2.94 2.14
CA TRP A 83 30.53 2.17 2.42
C TRP A 83 31.68 2.51 1.48
N ALA A 84 31.42 2.74 0.20
CA ALA A 84 32.45 3.15 -0.75
C ALA A 84 33.10 4.47 -0.32
N LEU A 85 32.30 5.49 0.06
CA LEU A 85 32.81 6.77 0.59
C LEU A 85 33.63 6.57 1.86
N LEU A 86 33.15 5.74 2.78
CA LEU A 86 33.82 5.48 4.04
C LEU A 86 35.19 4.79 3.82
N PHE A 87 35.26 3.81 2.91
CA PHE A 87 36.52 3.14 2.57
C PHE A 87 37.46 4.04 1.76
N LEU A 88 36.96 4.90 0.86
CA LEU A 88 37.76 5.87 0.13
C LEU A 88 38.46 6.84 1.09
N GLY A 89 37.70 7.45 2.00
CA GLY A 89 38.24 8.38 2.99
C GLY A 89 39.19 7.72 3.99
N SER A 90 39.10 6.40 4.16
CA SER A 90 40.06 5.65 4.99
C SER A 90 41.45 5.51 4.38
N GLY A 91 41.53 5.39 3.05
CA GLY A 91 42.76 5.03 2.34
C GLY A 91 43.37 3.68 2.74
N THR A 92 42.61 2.78 3.38
CA THR A 92 43.15 1.55 3.99
C THR A 92 43.04 0.30 3.13
N ILE A 93 42.39 0.37 1.97
CA ILE A 93 42.17 -0.80 1.12
C ILE A 93 43.40 -1.03 0.24
N ILE A 94 43.88 -2.29 0.23
CA ILE A 94 45.06 -2.72 -0.53
C ILE A 94 44.76 -4.00 -1.30
N HIS A 95 45.50 -4.23 -2.37
CA HIS A 95 45.50 -5.53 -3.05
C HIS A 95 46.05 -6.62 -2.12
N SER A 96 45.36 -7.75 -2.00
CA SER A 96 45.76 -8.84 -1.11
C SER A 96 47.10 -9.48 -1.51
N ASN A 97 47.37 -9.59 -2.82
CA ASN A 97 48.59 -10.23 -3.34
C ASN A 97 49.81 -9.31 -3.36
N THR A 98 49.64 -8.01 -3.60
CA THR A 98 50.75 -7.08 -3.83
C THR A 98 50.98 -6.08 -2.70
N GLY A 99 50.00 -5.94 -1.80
CA GLY A 99 50.02 -4.94 -0.71
C GLY A 99 49.94 -3.49 -1.18
N LYS A 100 49.77 -3.24 -2.48
CA LYS A 100 49.69 -1.88 -3.03
C LYS A 100 48.33 -1.24 -2.72
N PRO A 101 48.26 0.08 -2.51
CA PRO A 101 47.01 0.81 -2.35
C PRO A 101 46.05 0.57 -3.53
N ALA A 102 44.78 0.34 -3.22
CA ALA A 102 43.72 0.17 -4.21
C ALA A 102 43.37 1.50 -4.89
N GLN A 103 42.97 1.48 -6.16
CA GLN A 103 42.47 2.67 -6.85
C GLN A 103 41.01 2.98 -6.45
N VAL A 104 40.51 4.14 -6.83
CA VAL A 104 39.14 4.57 -6.48
C VAL A 104 38.08 3.54 -6.90
N LEU A 105 38.16 3.04 -8.15
CA LEU A 105 37.21 2.04 -8.64
C LEU A 105 37.35 0.69 -7.92
N ASP A 106 38.56 0.33 -7.51
CA ASP A 106 38.83 -0.89 -6.74
C ASP A 106 38.20 -0.81 -5.33
N VAL A 107 38.23 0.38 -4.72
CA VAL A 107 37.58 0.62 -3.41
C VAL A 107 36.06 0.56 -3.54
N VAL A 108 35.50 1.11 -4.63
CA VAL A 108 34.06 1.01 -4.93
C VAL A 108 33.68 -0.46 -5.15
N TYR A 109 34.46 -1.21 -5.93
CA TYR A 109 34.27 -2.65 -6.12
C TYR A 109 34.35 -3.42 -4.79
N TYR A 110 35.35 -3.11 -3.95
CA TYR A 110 35.53 -3.66 -2.61
C TYR A 110 34.31 -3.47 -1.71
N ALA A 111 33.78 -2.25 -1.66
CA ALA A 111 32.56 -1.95 -0.93
C ALA A 111 31.37 -2.78 -1.43
N GLY A 112 31.26 -2.94 -2.75
CA GLY A 112 30.17 -3.68 -3.39
C GLY A 112 30.19 -5.15 -3.02
N PHE A 113 31.32 -5.84 -3.23
CA PHE A 113 31.39 -7.27 -2.90
C PHE A 113 31.36 -7.55 -1.39
N THR A 114 31.81 -6.60 -0.57
CA THR A 114 31.77 -6.72 0.90
C THR A 114 30.33 -6.63 1.41
N THR A 115 29.59 -5.61 0.98
CA THR A 115 28.21 -5.38 1.39
C THR A 115 27.25 -6.41 0.79
N SER A 116 27.54 -6.95 -0.39
CA SER A 116 26.78 -8.07 -0.96
C SER A 116 27.11 -9.43 -0.35
N THR A 117 28.04 -9.49 0.61
CA THR A 117 28.53 -10.72 1.28
C THR A 117 29.29 -11.70 0.38
N LEU A 118 29.69 -11.28 -0.82
CA LEU A 118 30.40 -12.13 -1.79
C LEU A 118 31.83 -12.47 -1.36
N GLY A 119 32.59 -11.47 -0.87
CA GLY A 119 33.91 -11.70 -0.25
C GLY A 119 34.99 -12.31 -1.17
N VAL A 120 35.26 -11.74 -2.34
CA VAL A 120 36.23 -12.28 -3.33
C VAL A 120 37.66 -12.40 -2.77
N GLY A 121 38.09 -11.45 -1.94
CA GLY A 121 39.38 -11.51 -1.24
C GLY A 121 40.60 -11.03 -2.05
N ASP A 122 40.38 -10.45 -3.23
CA ASP A 122 41.40 -9.77 -4.04
C ASP A 122 41.82 -8.41 -3.45
N TYR A 123 40.96 -7.81 -2.62
CA TYR A 123 41.21 -6.62 -1.83
C TYR A 123 40.95 -6.86 -0.34
N VAL A 124 41.79 -6.27 0.51
CA VAL A 124 41.70 -6.39 1.98
C VAL A 124 41.98 -5.06 2.65
N ALA A 125 41.43 -4.88 3.86
CA ALA A 125 41.82 -3.78 4.74
C ALA A 125 43.23 -4.01 5.31
N SER A 126 44.08 -2.99 5.19
CA SER A 126 45.49 -3.03 5.60
C SER A 126 45.70 -3.14 7.10
N SER A 127 44.75 -2.64 7.91
CA SER A 127 44.85 -2.60 9.36
C SER A 127 43.81 -3.51 10.06
N PRO A 128 44.10 -4.06 11.25
CA PRO A 128 43.17 -4.92 11.98
C PRO A 128 41.84 -4.23 12.30
N GLY A 129 41.84 -2.95 12.67
CA GLY A 129 40.61 -2.20 12.96
C GLY A 129 39.71 -2.09 11.73
N TRP A 130 40.30 -1.81 10.56
CA TRP A 130 39.54 -1.72 9.31
C TRP A 130 39.03 -3.07 8.80
N ARG A 131 39.67 -4.19 9.18
CA ARG A 131 39.11 -5.54 8.94
C ARG A 131 37.83 -5.79 9.75
N VAL A 132 37.74 -5.26 10.97
CA VAL A 132 36.50 -5.30 11.75
C VAL A 132 35.42 -4.44 11.09
N VAL A 133 35.79 -3.27 10.58
CA VAL A 133 34.88 -2.41 9.80
C VAL A 133 34.35 -3.12 8.54
N THR A 134 35.19 -3.89 7.85
CA THR A 134 34.76 -4.76 6.74
C THR A 134 33.69 -5.76 7.19
N ALA A 135 33.88 -6.41 8.34
CA ALA A 135 32.89 -7.35 8.87
C ALA A 135 31.56 -6.65 9.20
N VAL A 136 31.62 -5.43 9.77
CA VAL A 136 30.43 -4.59 10.00
C VAL A 136 29.75 -4.23 8.69
N ALA A 137 30.52 -3.91 7.63
CA ALA A 137 29.98 -3.62 6.30
C ALA A 137 29.24 -4.81 5.72
N SER A 138 29.83 -6.02 5.78
CA SER A 138 29.16 -7.24 5.34
C SER A 138 27.90 -7.54 6.15
N PHE A 139 27.96 -7.42 7.48
CA PHE A 139 26.79 -7.64 8.33
C PHE A 139 25.66 -6.64 8.04
N SER A 140 26.01 -5.36 7.81
CA SER A 140 25.04 -4.32 7.48
C SER A 140 24.34 -4.60 6.14
N GLY A 141 25.06 -5.10 5.14
CA GLY A 141 24.49 -5.46 3.85
C GLY A 141 23.60 -6.69 3.92
N PHE A 142 24.02 -7.73 4.66
CA PHE A 142 23.15 -8.86 4.98
C PHE A 142 21.84 -8.41 5.63
N MET A 143 21.93 -7.61 6.71
CA MET A 143 20.78 -7.09 7.43
C MET A 143 19.83 -6.30 6.52
N LEU A 144 20.36 -5.41 5.68
CA LEU A 144 19.55 -4.57 4.79
C LEU A 144 18.88 -5.39 3.67
N ILE A 145 19.58 -6.37 3.09
CA ILE A 145 18.99 -7.28 2.09
C ILE A 145 17.87 -8.11 2.72
N THR A 146 18.09 -8.68 3.91
CA THR A 146 17.06 -9.45 4.63
C THR A 146 15.84 -8.57 4.91
N LEU A 147 16.05 -7.37 5.44
CA LEU A 147 14.96 -6.43 5.74
C LEU A 147 14.19 -6.04 4.47
N ALA A 148 14.90 -5.78 3.36
CA ALA A 148 14.29 -5.49 2.07
C ALA A 148 13.42 -6.65 1.58
N ILE A 149 13.92 -7.88 1.61
CA ILE A 149 13.14 -9.07 1.19
C ILE A 149 11.90 -9.25 2.09
N THR A 150 12.04 -9.12 3.40
CA THR A 150 10.92 -9.19 4.35
C THR A 150 9.86 -8.13 4.07
N TYR A 151 10.28 -6.91 3.78
CA TYR A 151 9.38 -5.82 3.40
C TYR A 151 8.66 -6.11 2.08
N LEU A 152 9.40 -6.55 1.05
CA LEU A 152 8.82 -6.94 -0.24
C LEU A 152 7.72 -7.99 -0.03
N PHE A 153 8.02 -9.03 0.75
CA PHE A 153 7.06 -10.10 1.03
C PHE A 153 5.83 -9.58 1.80
N SER A 154 6.04 -8.74 2.82
CA SER A 154 4.95 -8.19 3.64
C SER A 154 4.00 -7.31 2.82
N VAL A 155 4.53 -6.47 1.93
CA VAL A 155 3.72 -5.66 1.02
C VAL A 155 2.93 -6.55 0.06
N VAL A 156 3.57 -7.58 -0.53
CA VAL A 156 2.87 -8.52 -1.43
C VAL A 156 1.74 -9.25 -0.71
N GLN A 157 1.95 -9.68 0.55
CA GLN A 157 0.89 -10.31 1.34
C GLN A 157 -0.27 -9.34 1.61
N ALA A 158 0.02 -8.07 1.91
CA ALA A 158 -1.03 -7.06 2.08
C ALA A 158 -1.82 -6.81 0.78
N VAL A 159 -1.16 -6.76 -0.38
CA VAL A 159 -1.84 -6.66 -1.69
C VAL A 159 -2.75 -7.87 -1.92
N VAL A 160 -2.28 -9.08 -1.63
CA VAL A 160 -3.06 -10.31 -1.78
C VAL A 160 -4.26 -10.31 -0.82
N GLY A 161 -4.08 -9.89 0.43
CA GLY A 161 -5.16 -9.76 1.42
C GLY A 161 -6.24 -8.78 0.97
N ALA A 162 -5.86 -7.58 0.52
CA ALA A 162 -6.80 -6.59 0.01
C ALA A 162 -7.59 -7.11 -1.21
N ARG A 163 -6.95 -7.85 -2.12
CA ARG A 163 -7.62 -8.49 -3.25
C ARG A 163 -8.55 -9.62 -2.83
N ALA A 164 -8.19 -10.40 -1.82
CA ALA A 164 -9.02 -11.46 -1.28
C ALA A 164 -10.32 -10.89 -0.69
N LEU A 165 -10.23 -9.79 0.08
CA LEU A 165 -11.38 -9.03 0.54
C LEU A 165 -12.27 -8.58 -0.62
N ALA A 166 -11.67 -8.00 -1.66
CA ALA A 166 -12.42 -7.53 -2.83
C ALA A 166 -13.20 -8.66 -3.52
N VAL A 167 -12.56 -9.83 -3.71
CA VAL A 167 -13.19 -11.02 -4.29
C VAL A 167 -14.31 -11.55 -3.38
N ARG A 168 -14.12 -11.51 -2.05
CA ARG A 168 -15.13 -11.95 -1.08
C ARG A 168 -16.39 -11.07 -1.14
N ILE A 169 -16.23 -9.76 -1.17
CA ILE A 169 -17.35 -8.82 -1.35
C ILE A 169 -18.01 -9.03 -2.71
N TRP A 170 -17.21 -9.17 -3.78
CA TRP A 170 -17.71 -9.43 -5.13
C TRP A 170 -18.58 -10.69 -5.21
N ALA A 171 -18.24 -11.73 -4.46
CA ALA A 171 -19.03 -12.97 -4.41
C ALA A 171 -20.40 -12.75 -3.75
N LEU A 172 -20.53 -11.80 -2.82
CA LEU A 172 -21.81 -11.44 -2.20
C LEU A 172 -22.70 -10.63 -3.15
N GLY A 173 -22.12 -9.80 -4.02
CA GLY A 173 -22.84 -9.07 -5.06
C GLY A 173 -21.94 -8.11 -5.82
N HIS A 174 -22.22 -7.86 -7.10
CA HIS A 174 -21.40 -6.99 -7.93
C HIS A 174 -21.76 -5.50 -7.78
N HIS A 175 -22.98 -5.25 -7.32
CA HIS A 175 -23.58 -3.93 -7.10
C HIS A 175 -24.23 -3.87 -5.72
N PRO A 176 -24.36 -2.68 -5.11
CA PRO A 176 -24.91 -2.53 -3.77
C PRO A 176 -26.30 -3.18 -3.61
N GLN A 177 -27.19 -2.95 -4.56
CA GLN A 177 -28.55 -3.48 -4.55
C GLN A 177 -28.57 -5.00 -4.72
N GLU A 178 -27.69 -5.54 -5.56
CA GLU A 178 -27.60 -6.98 -5.79
C GLU A 178 -27.11 -7.70 -4.52
N LEU A 179 -26.13 -7.11 -3.82
CA LEU A 179 -25.62 -7.62 -2.55
C LEU A 179 -26.75 -7.72 -1.51
N VAL A 180 -27.54 -6.65 -1.37
CA VAL A 180 -28.68 -6.62 -0.45
C VAL A 180 -29.78 -7.60 -0.90
N ALA A 181 -30.14 -7.62 -2.19
CA ALA A 181 -31.17 -8.49 -2.72
C ALA A 181 -30.84 -9.98 -2.54
N ARG A 182 -29.57 -10.37 -2.68
CA ARG A 182 -29.12 -11.76 -2.45
C ARG A 182 -29.17 -12.17 -0.98
N GLY A 183 -29.10 -11.23 -0.05
CA GLY A 183 -29.25 -11.48 1.38
C GLY A 183 -30.70 -11.70 1.82
N TRP A 184 -31.67 -11.32 0.99
CA TRP A 184 -33.09 -11.38 1.29
C TRP A 184 -33.70 -12.72 0.86
N ALA A 185 -34.19 -13.50 1.82
CA ALA A 185 -34.85 -14.76 1.57
C ALA A 185 -35.98 -15.00 2.59
N ASP A 186 -37.12 -15.52 2.13
CA ASP A 186 -38.25 -15.89 2.99
C ASP A 186 -38.74 -14.76 3.92
N GLY A 187 -38.71 -13.51 3.44
CA GLY A 187 -39.22 -12.35 4.17
C GLY A 187 -38.29 -11.79 5.25
N GLN A 188 -37.03 -12.23 5.30
CA GLN A 188 -36.02 -11.73 6.24
C GLN A 188 -34.60 -11.79 5.63
N PHE A 189 -33.63 -11.14 6.28
CA PHE A 189 -32.22 -11.35 5.95
C PHE A 189 -31.70 -12.63 6.61
N GLY A 190 -31.14 -13.53 5.80
CA GLY A 190 -30.66 -14.82 6.30
C GLY A 190 -29.48 -14.68 7.27
N SER A 191 -29.41 -15.53 8.29
CA SER A 191 -28.33 -15.50 9.30
C SER A 191 -26.93 -15.69 8.70
N ALA A 192 -26.81 -16.48 7.63
CA ALA A 192 -25.54 -16.65 6.92
C ALA A 192 -25.07 -15.36 6.22
N PHE A 193 -25.99 -14.58 5.65
CA PHE A 193 -25.69 -13.27 5.07
C PHE A 193 -25.20 -12.30 6.15
N VAL A 194 -25.91 -12.26 7.28
CA VAL A 194 -25.52 -11.47 8.46
C VAL A 194 -24.12 -11.85 8.94
N GLN A 195 -23.82 -13.15 9.03
CA GLN A 195 -22.49 -13.63 9.42
C GLN A 195 -21.40 -13.18 8.44
N HIS A 196 -21.67 -13.18 7.14
CA HIS A 196 -20.72 -12.66 6.15
C HIS A 196 -20.40 -11.17 6.37
N LEU A 197 -21.40 -10.34 6.72
CA LEU A 197 -21.16 -8.94 7.06
C LEU A 197 -20.28 -8.80 8.31
N VAL A 198 -20.58 -9.58 9.36
CA VAL A 198 -19.80 -9.58 10.61
C VAL A 198 -18.34 -9.95 10.32
N ASP A 199 -18.09 -11.01 9.55
CA ASP A 199 -16.73 -11.45 9.22
C ASP A 199 -15.95 -10.40 8.42
N LEU A 200 -16.61 -9.69 7.50
CA LEU A 200 -15.98 -8.63 6.69
C LEU A 200 -15.44 -7.48 7.55
N THR A 201 -15.97 -7.28 8.75
CA THR A 201 -15.48 -6.26 9.70
C THR A 201 -13.99 -6.44 9.98
N GLY A 202 -13.56 -7.67 10.29
CA GLY A 202 -12.17 -7.99 10.59
C GLY A 202 -11.26 -7.85 9.37
N GLU A 203 -11.74 -8.23 8.19
CA GLU A 203 -10.97 -8.13 6.95
C GLU A 203 -10.79 -6.68 6.49
N VAL A 204 -11.83 -5.85 6.57
CA VAL A 204 -11.75 -4.42 6.24
C VAL A 204 -10.81 -3.70 7.21
N ALA A 205 -10.89 -4.00 8.51
CA ALA A 205 -9.96 -3.46 9.50
C ALA A 205 -8.51 -3.85 9.21
N ALA A 206 -8.26 -5.11 8.85
CA ALA A 206 -6.92 -5.57 8.49
C ALA A 206 -6.39 -4.83 7.25
N VAL A 207 -7.22 -4.63 6.22
CA VAL A 207 -6.83 -3.89 5.01
C VAL A 207 -6.58 -2.42 5.32
N ALA A 208 -7.36 -1.79 6.20
CA ALA A 208 -7.11 -0.41 6.64
C ALA A 208 -5.75 -0.28 7.33
N GLU A 209 -5.45 -1.13 8.32
CA GLU A 209 -4.17 -1.09 9.03
C GLU A 209 -2.98 -1.45 8.12
N GLN A 210 -3.17 -2.33 7.13
CA GLN A 210 -2.16 -2.59 6.11
C GLN A 210 -1.86 -1.37 5.23
N HIS A 211 -2.87 -0.55 4.89
CA HIS A 211 -2.63 0.70 4.15
C HIS A 211 -1.88 1.73 4.99
N LEU A 212 -2.10 1.75 6.30
CA LEU A 212 -1.33 2.60 7.22
C LEU A 212 0.13 2.16 7.29
N ALA A 213 0.37 0.85 7.46
CA ALA A 213 1.71 0.27 7.56
C ALA A 213 2.49 0.32 6.23
N TYR A 214 1.79 0.17 5.11
CA TYR A 214 2.38 0.09 3.78
C TYR A 214 1.73 1.09 2.80
N PRO A 215 2.06 2.40 2.89
CA PRO A 215 1.48 3.41 1.99
C PRO A 215 1.72 3.15 0.50
N VAL A 216 2.74 2.34 0.16
CA VAL A 216 3.02 1.90 -1.21
C VAL A 216 1.86 1.11 -1.84
N LEU A 217 0.95 0.55 -1.03
CA LEU A 217 -0.24 -0.18 -1.49
C LEU A 217 -1.11 0.66 -2.43
N HIS A 218 -1.14 1.99 -2.27
CA HIS A 218 -1.87 2.89 -3.14
C HIS A 218 -1.49 2.77 -4.63
N TYR A 219 -0.26 2.35 -4.94
CA TYR A 219 0.22 2.23 -6.32
C TYR A 219 -0.07 0.86 -6.95
N PHE A 220 -0.63 -0.09 -6.19
CA PHE A 220 -0.97 -1.42 -6.68
C PHE A 220 -2.35 -1.45 -7.33
N HIS A 221 -2.38 -1.20 -8.63
CA HIS A 221 -3.62 -1.23 -9.41
C HIS A 221 -4.02 -2.65 -9.80
N THR A 222 -5.32 -2.90 -9.88
CA THR A 222 -5.87 -4.16 -10.38
C THR A 222 -6.52 -3.98 -11.73
N GLY A 223 -6.20 -4.84 -12.71
CA GLY A 223 -6.84 -4.83 -14.02
C GLY A 223 -8.19 -5.56 -14.09
N LYS A 224 -8.77 -5.97 -12.95
CA LYS A 224 -10.09 -6.60 -12.89
C LYS A 224 -10.94 -5.94 -11.82
N ALA A 225 -12.17 -5.60 -12.18
CA ALA A 225 -13.11 -4.90 -11.30
C ALA A 225 -13.46 -5.72 -10.04
N SER A 226 -13.43 -7.05 -10.15
CA SER A 226 -13.71 -7.99 -9.07
C SER A 226 -12.59 -8.12 -8.03
N SER A 227 -11.41 -7.58 -8.30
CA SER A 227 -10.28 -7.60 -7.36
C SER A 227 -9.89 -6.22 -6.86
N SER A 228 -10.61 -5.15 -7.24
CA SER A 228 -10.35 -3.79 -6.76
C SER A 228 -10.88 -3.61 -5.33
N PRO A 229 -10.00 -3.38 -4.34
CA PRO A 229 -10.43 -3.19 -2.95
C PRO A 229 -11.23 -1.91 -2.77
N ALA A 230 -10.82 -0.81 -3.41
CA ALA A 230 -11.51 0.48 -3.33
C ALA A 230 -12.95 0.37 -3.84
N ARG A 231 -13.15 -0.27 -5.01
CA ARG A 231 -14.48 -0.50 -5.58
C ARG A 231 -15.31 -1.45 -4.73
N ALA A 232 -14.71 -2.54 -4.25
CA ALA A 232 -15.42 -3.50 -3.40
C ALA A 232 -15.89 -2.88 -2.09
N ILE A 233 -15.05 -2.08 -1.43
CA ILE A 233 -15.42 -1.35 -0.20
C ILE A 233 -16.52 -0.32 -0.49
N ALA A 234 -16.50 0.36 -1.64
CA ALA A 234 -17.60 1.22 -2.05
C ALA A 234 -18.93 0.46 -2.25
N VAL A 235 -18.90 -0.73 -2.86
CA VAL A 235 -20.09 -1.60 -2.97
C VAL A 235 -20.60 -2.02 -1.60
N LEU A 236 -19.70 -2.43 -0.71
CA LEU A 236 -20.05 -2.86 0.65
C LEU A 236 -20.65 -1.71 1.47
N ASP A 237 -20.03 -0.53 1.45
CA ASP A 237 -20.50 0.64 2.19
C ASP A 237 -21.92 1.03 1.78
N GLU A 238 -22.15 1.10 0.46
CA GLU A 238 -23.44 1.49 -0.08
C GLU A 238 -24.51 0.43 0.16
N ALA A 239 -24.13 -0.86 0.16
CA ALA A 239 -25.04 -1.93 0.53
C ALA A 239 -25.43 -1.87 2.03
N VAL A 240 -24.48 -1.58 2.92
CA VAL A 240 -24.74 -1.41 4.34
C VAL A 240 -25.57 -0.15 4.62
N LEU A 241 -25.38 0.92 3.85
CA LEU A 241 -26.24 2.10 3.88
C LEU A 241 -27.68 1.75 3.46
N LEU A 242 -27.85 0.98 2.39
CA LEU A 242 -29.17 0.50 1.96
C LEU A 242 -29.84 -0.40 3.02
N LEU A 243 -29.08 -1.27 3.70
CA LEU A 243 -29.59 -2.12 4.77
C LEU A 243 -30.05 -1.31 5.99
N SER A 244 -29.25 -0.33 6.41
CA SER A 244 -29.50 0.45 7.63
C SER A 244 -30.52 1.57 7.45
N ALA A 245 -30.57 2.18 6.26
CA ALA A 245 -31.42 3.35 5.99
C ALA A 245 -32.49 3.11 4.92
N GLY A 246 -32.25 2.23 3.94
CA GLY A 246 -33.16 1.97 2.83
C GLY A 246 -34.24 0.93 3.11
N VAL A 247 -33.96 -0.06 3.94
CA VAL A 247 -34.91 -1.10 4.36
C VAL A 247 -35.82 -0.56 5.49
N ALA A 248 -37.09 -0.95 5.51
CA ALA A 248 -38.02 -0.60 6.59
C ALA A 248 -37.59 -1.24 7.91
N GLY A 249 -37.77 -0.53 9.04
CA GLY A 249 -37.21 -0.88 10.34
C GLY A 249 -37.47 -2.32 10.80
N GLU A 250 -38.66 -2.87 10.54
CA GLU A 250 -39.06 -4.23 10.95
C GLU A 250 -38.29 -5.34 10.23
N ALA A 251 -37.74 -5.05 9.05
CA ALA A 251 -37.05 -6.00 8.18
C ALA A 251 -35.53 -5.83 8.18
N ARG A 252 -34.98 -4.89 8.97
CA ARG A 252 -33.54 -4.61 9.00
C ARG A 252 -32.78 -5.75 9.69
N PRO A 253 -31.54 -6.06 9.25
CA PRO A 253 -30.60 -6.77 10.10
C PRO A 253 -30.33 -5.98 11.39
N ASP A 254 -29.91 -6.68 12.43
CA ASP A 254 -29.51 -6.05 13.70
C ASP A 254 -28.35 -5.07 13.48
N ASP A 255 -28.36 -3.95 14.21
CA ASP A 255 -27.32 -2.92 14.12
C ASP A 255 -25.92 -3.48 14.43
N SER A 256 -25.81 -4.54 15.25
CA SER A 256 -24.55 -5.23 15.53
C SER A 256 -23.92 -5.89 14.30
N ALA A 257 -24.67 -6.09 13.22
CA ALA A 257 -24.15 -6.62 11.96
C ALA A 257 -23.75 -5.55 10.95
N THR A 258 -24.32 -4.35 11.04
CA THR A 258 -24.14 -3.28 10.04
C THR A 258 -23.23 -2.16 10.54
N GLU A 259 -23.39 -1.72 11.78
CA GLU A 259 -22.66 -0.59 12.33
C GLU A 259 -21.15 -0.84 12.46
N PRO A 260 -20.66 -2.02 12.93
CA PRO A 260 -19.23 -2.30 12.94
C PRO A 260 -18.58 -2.22 11.56
N VAL A 261 -19.28 -2.70 10.52
CA VAL A 261 -18.82 -2.62 9.12
C VAL A 261 -18.66 -1.16 8.70
N ARG A 262 -19.63 -0.30 9.02
CA ARG A 262 -19.54 1.14 8.70
C ARG A 262 -18.36 1.80 9.41
N GLN A 263 -18.11 1.48 10.68
CA GLN A 263 -17.00 2.05 11.46
C GLN A 263 -15.63 1.66 10.88
N VAL A 264 -15.43 0.39 10.51
CA VAL A 264 -14.15 -0.04 9.92
C VAL A 264 -13.95 0.52 8.50
N ILE A 265 -15.03 0.76 7.75
CA ILE A 265 -14.94 1.48 6.47
C ILE A 265 -14.57 2.96 6.69
N THR A 266 -15.08 3.62 7.76
CA THR A 266 -14.61 4.97 8.13
C THR A 266 -13.10 4.95 8.38
N ARG A 267 -12.61 3.98 9.15
CA ARG A 267 -11.18 3.81 9.42
C ARG A 267 -10.37 3.60 8.14
N TYR A 268 -10.91 2.84 7.18
CA TYR A 268 -10.31 2.70 5.85
C TYR A 268 -10.24 4.03 5.09
N ILE A 269 -11.35 4.77 5.03
CA ILE A 269 -11.42 6.09 4.37
C ILE A 269 -10.38 7.04 4.97
N ASP A 270 -10.33 7.16 6.30
CA ASP A 270 -9.39 8.04 7.00
C ASP A 270 -7.94 7.69 6.69
N THR A 271 -7.63 6.39 6.64
CA THR A 271 -6.27 5.90 6.41
C THR A 271 -5.81 6.12 4.96
N VAL A 272 -6.66 5.78 3.99
CA VAL A 272 -6.30 5.85 2.57
C VAL A 272 -6.36 7.29 2.04
N SER A 273 -7.26 8.11 2.57
CA SER A 273 -7.39 9.51 2.14
C SER A 273 -6.17 10.36 2.52
N VAL A 274 -5.54 10.09 3.67
CA VAL A 274 -4.32 10.81 4.11
C VAL A 274 -3.09 10.43 3.29
N THR A 275 -3.05 9.22 2.75
CA THR A 275 -1.88 8.66 2.05
C THR A 275 -1.91 8.83 0.54
N SER A 276 -3.07 9.20 -0.04
CA SER A 276 -3.27 9.30 -1.50
C SER A 276 -3.14 10.74 -2.02
N ALA A 277 -2.46 10.92 -3.16
CA ALA A 277 -2.47 12.19 -3.88
C ALA A 277 -3.85 12.38 -4.53
N MET A 278 -4.68 13.25 -3.96
CA MET A 278 -6.10 13.35 -4.30
C MET A 278 -6.32 14.02 -5.66
N VAL A 279 -6.97 13.31 -6.60
CA VAL A 279 -7.51 13.90 -7.83
C VAL A 279 -8.65 14.85 -7.48
N ALA A 280 -8.85 15.88 -8.32
CA ALA A 280 -9.96 16.82 -8.21
C ALA A 280 -11.31 16.08 -8.06
N THR A 281 -12.08 16.48 -7.06
CA THR A 281 -13.34 15.87 -6.65
C THR A 281 -14.38 15.86 -7.76
N PRO A 282 -14.86 14.69 -8.18
CA PRO A 282 -16.25 14.59 -8.61
C PRO A 282 -17.09 14.71 -7.35
N GLY A 283 -18.26 15.35 -7.45
CA GLY A 283 -19.21 15.42 -6.36
C GLY A 283 -19.70 14.04 -5.88
N PRO A 284 -20.76 13.99 -5.07
CA PRO A 284 -21.28 12.73 -4.56
C PRO A 284 -21.63 11.75 -5.70
N PRO A 285 -21.45 10.45 -5.47
CA PRO A 285 -21.83 9.45 -6.46
C PRO A 285 -23.35 9.45 -6.68
N PRO A 286 -23.83 8.90 -7.82
CA PRO A 286 -25.25 8.80 -8.12
C PRO A 286 -26.04 8.13 -6.99
N THR A 287 -27.29 8.56 -6.78
CA THR A 287 -28.19 7.94 -5.81
C THR A 287 -28.46 6.48 -6.19
N PRO A 288 -28.39 5.53 -5.24
CA PRO A 288 -28.67 4.14 -5.52
C PRO A 288 -30.15 3.95 -5.91
N SER A 289 -30.41 3.19 -6.98
CA SER A 289 -31.79 2.82 -7.34
C SER A 289 -32.36 1.83 -6.31
N MET A 290 -33.62 2.01 -5.96
CA MET A 290 -34.37 1.09 -5.07
C MET A 290 -35.20 0.05 -5.84
N SER A 291 -35.24 0.14 -7.18
CA SER A 291 -36.08 -0.72 -8.03
C SER A 291 -35.80 -2.20 -7.87
N VAL A 292 -34.52 -2.57 -7.77
CA VAL A 292 -34.09 -3.98 -7.60
C VAL A 292 -34.59 -4.54 -6.27
N LEU A 293 -34.52 -3.78 -5.19
CA LEU A 293 -34.96 -4.20 -3.86
C LEU A 293 -36.49 -4.31 -3.79
N ALA A 294 -37.19 -3.36 -4.39
CA ALA A 294 -38.65 -3.41 -4.51
C ALA A 294 -39.10 -4.65 -5.31
N ALA A 295 -38.39 -5.01 -6.38
CA ALA A 295 -38.73 -6.15 -7.23
C ALA A 295 -38.60 -7.51 -6.51
N VAL A 296 -37.66 -7.63 -5.56
CA VAL A 296 -37.50 -8.84 -4.73
C VAL A 296 -38.33 -8.82 -3.44
N GLY A 297 -39.16 -7.78 -3.26
CA GLY A 297 -40.10 -7.69 -2.14
C GLY A 297 -39.46 -7.30 -0.80
N VAL A 298 -38.30 -6.64 -0.81
CA VAL A 298 -37.72 -6.05 0.41
C VAL A 298 -38.59 -4.87 0.85
N PRO A 299 -39.06 -4.80 2.11
CA PRO A 299 -39.78 -3.64 2.63
C PRO A 299 -38.88 -2.40 2.64
N LEU A 300 -39.31 -1.30 2.03
CA LEU A 300 -38.50 -0.09 1.87
C LEU A 300 -39.06 1.08 2.67
N VAL A 301 -38.17 2.00 3.07
CA VAL A 301 -38.57 3.31 3.60
C VAL A 301 -39.11 4.23 2.51
N ASP A 302 -39.76 5.32 2.91
CA ASP A 302 -40.16 6.39 2.00
C ASP A 302 -38.91 6.97 1.27
N PRO A 303 -38.95 7.14 -0.07
CA PRO A 303 -37.85 7.73 -0.83
C PRO A 303 -37.36 9.08 -0.29
N VAL A 304 -38.24 9.91 0.27
CA VAL A 304 -37.87 11.22 0.86
C VAL A 304 -36.97 11.04 2.08
N VAL A 305 -37.29 10.07 2.94
CA VAL A 305 -36.48 9.75 4.12
C VAL A 305 -35.10 9.24 3.70
N LEU A 306 -35.05 8.38 2.68
CA LEU A 306 -33.78 7.87 2.16
C LEU A 306 -32.92 9.01 1.56
N GLU A 307 -33.53 9.94 0.84
CA GLU A 307 -32.84 11.09 0.25
C GLU A 307 -32.22 12.01 1.33
N GLU A 308 -32.94 12.22 2.45
CA GLU A 308 -32.39 12.95 3.60
C GLU A 308 -31.16 12.27 4.20
N VAL A 309 -31.18 10.94 4.36
CA VAL A 309 -30.02 10.18 4.86
C VAL A 309 -28.87 10.21 3.87
N LEU A 310 -29.14 10.05 2.56
CA LEU A 310 -28.11 10.13 1.52
C LEU A 310 -27.41 11.49 1.48
N ARG A 311 -28.16 12.56 1.78
CA ARG A 311 -27.61 13.92 1.91
C ARG A 311 -26.77 14.09 3.18
N ALA A 312 -27.15 13.44 4.29
CA ALA A 312 -26.34 13.45 5.50
C ALA A 312 -25.02 12.69 5.34
N GLU A 313 -25.00 11.65 4.51
CA GLU A 313 -23.82 10.80 4.23
C GLU A 313 -23.00 11.27 3.00
N GLU A 314 -23.25 12.48 2.49
CA GLU A 314 -22.66 12.99 1.25
C GLU A 314 -21.12 13.02 1.30
N GLU A 315 -20.54 13.43 2.42
CA GLU A 315 -19.09 13.53 2.61
C GLU A 315 -18.42 12.16 2.52
N ARG A 316 -18.96 11.17 3.25
CA ARG A 316 -18.50 9.78 3.25
C ARG A 316 -18.55 9.18 1.84
N ARG A 317 -19.70 9.32 1.17
CA ARG A 317 -19.92 8.79 -0.19
C ARG A 317 -18.99 9.46 -1.20
N THR A 318 -18.75 10.77 -1.07
CA THR A 318 -17.79 11.50 -1.92
C THR A 318 -16.36 11.02 -1.70
N ALA A 319 -15.97 10.72 -0.45
CA ALA A 319 -14.65 10.17 -0.14
C ALA A 319 -14.43 8.81 -0.83
N LEU A 320 -15.37 7.87 -0.70
CA LEU A 320 -15.31 6.57 -1.38
C LEU A 320 -15.35 6.69 -2.91
N HIS A 321 -16.13 7.63 -3.44
CA HIS A 321 -16.19 7.90 -4.87
C HIS A 321 -14.82 8.34 -5.40
N ARG A 322 -14.16 9.24 -4.68
CA ARG A 322 -12.79 9.67 -4.99
C ARG A 322 -11.80 8.51 -4.94
N LEU A 323 -11.88 7.66 -3.91
CA LEU A 323 -10.99 6.49 -3.79
C LEU A 323 -11.17 5.50 -4.94
N THR A 324 -12.42 5.24 -5.36
CA THR A 324 -12.75 4.34 -6.46
C THR A 324 -12.17 4.86 -7.79
N LEU A 325 -12.31 6.16 -8.05
CA LEU A 325 -11.78 6.79 -9.26
C LEU A 325 -10.26 6.88 -9.28
N ASN A 326 -9.63 7.15 -8.12
CA ASN A 326 -8.18 7.14 -8.00
C ASN A 326 -7.60 5.75 -8.30
N ASP A 327 -8.33 4.68 -8.00
CA ASP A 327 -7.96 3.29 -8.34
C ASP A 327 -8.24 2.94 -9.82
N GLY A 328 -8.74 3.89 -10.62
CA GLY A 328 -9.03 3.73 -12.05
C GLY A 328 -10.41 3.13 -12.35
N TRP A 329 -11.30 3.04 -11.37
CA TRP A 329 -12.62 2.44 -11.53
C TRP A 329 -13.75 3.47 -11.48
N SER A 330 -14.80 3.26 -12.26
CA SER A 330 -16.03 4.02 -12.15
C SER A 330 -16.85 3.57 -10.94
N TRP A 331 -17.70 4.48 -10.43
CA TRP A 331 -18.62 4.15 -9.34
C TRP A 331 -19.51 2.95 -9.72
N PRO A 332 -19.71 1.97 -8.83
CA PRO A 332 -20.55 0.80 -9.09
C PRO A 332 -22.03 1.21 -9.17
N ARG A 333 -22.47 1.61 -10.38
CA ARG A 333 -23.89 1.91 -10.68
C ARG A 333 -24.67 0.60 -10.81
N SER A 334 -25.94 0.59 -10.40
CA SER A 334 -26.87 -0.48 -10.79
C SER A 334 -27.06 -0.48 -12.30
N ALA A 335 -27.16 -1.67 -12.90
CA ALA A 335 -27.72 -1.84 -14.24
C ALA A 335 -29.23 -1.49 -14.25
#